data_AF-A0A497GPM1-F1
#
_entry.id   AF-A0A497GPM1-F1
#
_cell.length_a   1.000
_cell.length_b   1.000
_cell.length_c   1.000
_cell.angle_alpha   90.00
_cell.angle_beta   90.00
_cell.angle_gamma   90.00
#
_symmetry.space_group_name_H-M   'P 1'
#
loop_
_entity.id
_entity.type
_entity.pdbx_description
1 polymer ?
#
loop_
_entity_poly.entity_id
_entity_poly.type
_entity_poly.pdbx_seq_one_letter_code
_entity_poly.pdbx_strand_id
1 'polypeptide(L)'
;MYSPSTGLIKQYFDTLMKDYISKLMGQCSRGDEVRRLAAYFSLLFLYNRDCDPLSEEISRFQLSLSQVLSNLGFEKALAEKVSLDNKLLLLDYLRVLHALDSLDLRSSLAQCIKYEIHESLKELSRELVNIHLRKLSRIIRQLKENEKRSLKELRECLMKLAKGIDVRVYGLKLASQDVSPLVEAIGKRVGELFPRMGPYDVERFLEKLGLCITWSWSSRRHYYPSLLILPAMFTDDFLSLLEGVQKPFEKLKPISYKGIEPSREILESIVADVLKSLGFQVETNKKLGARGRGEIEVDVWGSKLIDTTRFYVYASCKNWNREVDRPVIDEEFGRTLQLIQIPHLKILVARKLTEPAKNIALSDGFIVIELGEKASTSNAEEIYQIIYKHLREVFTGIAPPELQRIAKEAKEISERLKLLAEEIERMSS
;
A
#
# COMPACT_ATOMS: atom_id res chain seq x y z
N MET A 1 -9.16 33.48 -43.30
CA MET A 1 -8.69 32.67 -44.43
C MET A 1 -7.39 31.99 -44.01
N TYR A 2 -7.38 30.67 -43.85
CA TYR A 2 -6.16 29.92 -43.56
C TYR A 2 -5.27 29.95 -44.82
N SER A 3 -4.01 30.39 -44.67
CA SER A 3 -3.05 30.38 -45.76
C SER A 3 -2.84 28.95 -46.29
N PRO A 4 -2.77 28.70 -47.60
CA PRO A 4 -2.43 27.39 -48.16
C PRO A 4 -1.11 26.80 -47.59
N SER A 5 -0.20 27.66 -47.11
CA SER A 5 1.05 27.25 -46.49
C SER A 5 0.88 26.56 -45.12
N THR A 6 -0.16 26.88 -44.32
CA THR A 6 -0.36 26.23 -43.02
C THR A 6 -0.82 24.78 -43.14
N GLY A 7 -1.47 24.41 -44.25
CA GLY A 7 -1.87 23.02 -44.52
C GLY A 7 -0.68 22.09 -44.79
N LEU A 8 0.26 22.54 -45.65
CA LEU A 8 1.47 21.77 -45.97
C LEU A 8 2.42 21.66 -44.78
N ILE A 9 2.56 22.73 -44.00
CA ILE A 9 3.35 22.72 -42.76
C ILE A 9 2.74 21.71 -41.77
N LYS A 10 1.43 21.77 -41.53
CA LYS A 10 0.76 20.81 -40.64
C LYS A 10 0.97 19.36 -41.12
N GLN A 11 0.80 19.07 -42.40
CA GLN A 11 0.97 17.73 -42.95
C GLN A 11 2.42 17.21 -42.79
N TYR A 12 3.41 18.08 -42.94
CA TYR A 12 4.81 17.74 -42.70
C TYR A 12 5.07 17.38 -41.23
N PHE A 13 4.58 18.20 -40.29
CA PHE A 13 4.69 17.94 -38.85
C PHE A 13 3.91 16.70 -38.42
N ASP A 14 2.70 16.48 -38.95
CA ASP A 14 1.90 15.26 -38.73
C ASP A 14 2.72 14.02 -39.13
N THR A 15 3.37 14.05 -40.28
CA THR A 15 4.19 12.93 -40.78
C THR A 15 5.41 12.67 -39.89
N LEU A 16 6.12 13.74 -39.50
CA LEU A 16 7.31 13.62 -38.66
C LEU A 16 6.96 13.09 -37.26
N MET A 17 5.84 13.54 -36.68
CA MET A 17 5.37 13.10 -35.37
C MET A 17 4.87 11.66 -35.39
N LYS A 18 4.17 11.26 -36.46
CA LYS A 18 3.81 9.86 -36.69
C LYS A 18 5.03 8.96 -36.80
N ASP A 19 6.14 9.43 -37.35
CA ASP A 19 7.39 8.67 -37.39
C ASP A 19 7.95 8.42 -35.97
N TYR A 20 7.91 9.39 -35.06
CA TYR A 20 8.33 9.18 -33.66
C TYR A 20 7.44 8.17 -32.93
N ILE A 21 6.12 8.28 -33.08
CA ILE A 21 5.18 7.31 -32.50
C ILE A 21 5.39 5.94 -33.13
N SER A 22 5.53 5.86 -34.46
CA SER A 22 5.79 4.61 -35.18
C SER A 22 7.12 3.97 -34.76
N LYS A 23 8.15 4.76 -34.43
CA LYS A 23 9.41 4.26 -33.86
C LYS A 23 9.22 3.65 -32.48
N LEU A 24 8.52 4.33 -31.58
CA LEU A 24 8.17 3.78 -30.26
C LEU A 24 7.31 2.52 -30.39
N MET A 25 6.31 2.53 -31.26
CA MET A 25 5.46 1.38 -31.57
C MET A 25 6.25 0.21 -32.16
N GLY A 26 7.15 0.48 -33.10
CA GLY A 26 8.06 -0.51 -33.65
C GLY A 26 8.96 -1.12 -32.59
N GLN A 27 9.45 -0.31 -31.64
CA GLN A 27 10.21 -0.80 -30.49
C GLN A 27 9.35 -1.65 -29.55
N CYS A 28 8.07 -1.31 -29.32
CA CYS A 28 7.13 -2.13 -28.55
C CYS A 28 6.90 -3.52 -29.16
N SER A 29 6.85 -3.63 -30.49
CA SER A 29 6.60 -4.90 -31.18
C SER A 29 7.87 -5.72 -31.45
N ARG A 30 9.00 -5.08 -31.76
CA ARG A 30 10.19 -5.76 -32.31
C ARG A 30 11.47 -5.59 -31.48
N GLY A 31 11.43 -4.76 -30.43
CA GLY A 31 12.60 -4.54 -29.57
C GLY A 31 12.96 -5.77 -28.72
N ASP A 32 14.14 -5.75 -28.11
CA ASP A 32 14.41 -6.62 -26.97
C ASP A 32 13.53 -6.25 -25.77
N GLU A 33 13.47 -7.10 -24.76
CA GLU A 33 12.54 -6.96 -23.64
C GLU A 33 12.66 -5.60 -22.91
N VAL A 34 13.89 -5.09 -22.71
CA VAL A 34 14.11 -3.79 -22.05
C VAL A 34 13.57 -2.66 -22.93
N ARG A 35 13.86 -2.70 -24.23
CA ARG A 35 13.44 -1.68 -25.19
C ARG A 35 11.93 -1.69 -25.40
N ARG A 36 11.30 -2.86 -25.46
CA ARG A 36 9.83 -2.98 -25.55
C ARG A 36 9.15 -2.31 -24.37
N LEU A 37 9.65 -2.57 -23.16
CA LEU A 37 9.10 -1.98 -21.94
C LEU A 37 9.37 -0.47 -21.85
N ALA A 38 10.57 -0.04 -22.21
CA ALA A 38 10.92 1.38 -22.22
C ALA A 38 10.09 2.19 -23.23
N ALA A 39 9.89 1.65 -24.44
CA ALA A 39 9.06 2.27 -25.46
C ALA A 39 7.60 2.35 -25.01
N TYR A 40 7.09 1.28 -24.39
CA TYR A 40 5.75 1.26 -23.82
C TYR A 40 5.55 2.32 -22.74
N PHE A 41 6.46 2.41 -21.77
CA PHE A 41 6.39 3.46 -20.73
C PHE A 41 6.48 4.87 -21.32
N SER A 42 7.23 5.04 -22.41
CA SER A 42 7.35 6.34 -23.10
C SER A 42 6.05 6.75 -23.81
N LEU A 43 5.34 5.80 -24.42
CA LEU A 43 4.00 6.04 -24.97
C LEU A 43 3.00 6.42 -23.88
N LEU A 44 3.04 5.75 -22.73
CA LEU A 44 2.21 6.08 -21.57
C LEU A 44 2.53 7.46 -21.00
N PHE A 45 3.80 7.81 -20.96
CA PHE A 45 4.25 9.11 -20.52
C PHE A 45 3.67 10.22 -21.40
N LEU A 46 3.82 10.10 -22.72
CA LEU A 46 3.26 11.06 -23.67
C LEU A 46 1.74 11.17 -23.54
N TYR A 47 1.03 10.03 -23.49
CA TYR A 47 -0.43 10.01 -23.35
C TYR A 47 -0.93 10.76 -22.11
N ASN A 48 -0.27 10.57 -20.97
CA ASN A 48 -0.64 11.23 -19.71
C ASN A 48 -0.22 12.70 -19.62
N ARG A 49 0.68 13.16 -20.48
CA ARG A 49 1.09 14.56 -20.60
C ARG A 49 0.35 15.30 -21.70
N ASP A 50 -0.79 14.76 -22.12
CA ASP A 50 -1.56 15.28 -23.25
C ASP A 50 -0.69 15.46 -24.50
N CYS A 51 0.37 14.66 -24.64
CA CYS A 51 1.36 14.70 -25.71
C CYS A 51 2.14 16.03 -25.84
N ASP A 52 2.12 16.89 -24.81
CA ASP A 52 2.92 18.14 -24.73
C ASP A 52 3.66 18.23 -23.38
N PRO A 53 4.65 17.34 -23.13
CA PRO A 53 5.41 17.33 -21.89
C PRO A 53 6.40 18.50 -21.79
N LEU A 54 6.70 18.96 -20.57
CA LEU A 54 7.81 19.89 -20.35
C LEU A 54 9.18 19.16 -20.42
N SER A 55 10.23 19.88 -20.80
CA SER A 55 11.60 19.34 -20.90
C SER A 55 12.11 18.78 -19.55
N GLU A 56 11.78 19.45 -18.46
CA GLU A 56 12.10 19.01 -17.10
C GLU A 56 11.35 17.72 -16.74
N GLU A 57 10.12 17.55 -17.24
CA GLU A 57 9.33 16.33 -17.02
C GLU A 57 9.90 15.14 -17.79
N ILE A 58 10.39 15.35 -19.01
CA ILE A 58 11.12 14.33 -19.78
C ILE A 58 12.38 13.89 -19.03
N SER A 59 13.12 14.85 -18.46
CA SER A 59 14.33 14.55 -17.69
C SER A 59 14.04 13.77 -16.42
N ARG A 60 12.97 14.11 -15.69
CA ARG A 60 12.51 13.34 -14.52
C ARG A 60 12.01 11.95 -14.93
N PHE A 61 11.28 11.84 -16.05
CA PHE A 61 10.80 10.56 -16.58
C PHE A 61 11.96 9.60 -16.87
N GLN A 62 13.05 10.07 -17.47
CA GLN A 62 14.22 9.23 -17.75
C GLN A 62 14.83 8.61 -16.48
N LEU A 63 14.94 9.39 -15.41
CA LEU A 63 15.44 8.90 -14.11
C LEU A 63 14.50 7.83 -13.55
N SER A 64 13.19 8.10 -13.56
CA SER A 64 12.17 7.14 -13.10
C SER A 64 12.15 5.87 -13.94
N LEU A 65 12.28 5.98 -15.27
CA LEU A 65 12.29 4.85 -16.20
C LEU A 65 13.50 3.94 -15.95
N SER A 66 14.69 4.53 -15.80
CA SER A 66 15.92 3.77 -15.52
C SER A 66 15.82 3.01 -14.20
N GLN A 67 15.28 3.67 -13.17
CA GLN A 67 15.07 3.06 -11.87
C GLN A 67 14.05 1.92 -11.95
N VAL A 68 12.92 2.11 -12.65
CA VAL A 68 11.90 1.06 -12.85
C VAL A 68 12.49 -0.14 -13.58
N LEU A 69 13.21 0.06 -14.69
CA LEU A 69 13.81 -1.04 -15.45
C LEU A 69 14.87 -1.79 -14.61
N SER A 70 15.71 -1.07 -13.87
CA SER A 70 16.70 -1.67 -12.96
C SER A 70 16.01 -2.49 -11.86
N ASN A 71 14.93 -1.95 -11.29
CA ASN A 71 14.12 -2.60 -10.26
C ASN A 71 13.39 -3.86 -10.79
N LEU A 72 13.10 -3.92 -12.10
CA LEU A 72 12.58 -5.12 -12.78
C LEU A 72 13.67 -6.16 -13.08
N GLY A 73 14.88 -5.99 -12.54
CA GLY A 73 15.98 -6.95 -12.64
C GLY A 73 16.76 -6.91 -13.96
N PHE A 74 16.63 -5.83 -14.74
CA PHE A 74 17.53 -5.61 -15.87
C PHE A 74 18.87 -5.06 -15.41
N GLU A 75 19.93 -5.33 -16.17
CA GLU A 75 21.25 -4.77 -15.91
C GLU A 75 21.18 -3.24 -15.88
N LYS A 76 21.71 -2.64 -14.81
CA LYS A 76 21.61 -1.20 -14.56
C LYS A 76 22.15 -0.36 -15.72
N ALA A 77 23.31 -0.74 -16.28
CA ALA A 77 23.91 -0.03 -17.41
C ALA A 77 23.01 -0.08 -18.67
N LEU A 78 22.37 -1.21 -18.92
CA LEU A 78 21.42 -1.37 -20.03
C LEU A 78 20.14 -0.55 -19.80
N ALA A 79 19.60 -0.57 -18.58
CA ALA A 79 18.43 0.21 -18.19
C ALA A 79 18.68 1.73 -18.33
N GLU A 80 19.85 2.21 -17.88
CA GLU A 80 20.26 3.61 -18.01
C GLU A 80 20.40 4.02 -19.47
N LYS A 81 21.07 3.18 -20.28
CA LYS A 81 21.25 3.42 -21.72
C LYS A 81 19.91 3.50 -22.45
N VAL A 82 19.05 2.50 -22.28
CA VAL A 82 17.75 2.46 -22.96
C VAL A 82 16.85 3.63 -22.53
N SER A 83 16.92 4.02 -21.25
CA SER A 83 16.17 5.18 -20.75
C SER A 83 16.68 6.50 -21.32
N LEU A 84 18.01 6.62 -21.52
CA LEU A 84 18.61 7.77 -22.19
C LEU A 84 18.21 7.84 -23.67
N ASP A 85 18.23 6.70 -24.38
CA ASP A 85 17.79 6.64 -25.79
C ASP A 85 16.34 7.12 -25.93
N ASN A 86 15.45 6.69 -25.02
CA ASN A 86 14.05 7.15 -24.99
C ASN A 86 13.93 8.64 -24.63
N LYS A 87 14.75 9.15 -23.71
CA LYS A 87 14.80 10.59 -23.39
C LYS A 87 15.13 11.42 -24.62
N LEU A 88 16.15 11.03 -25.38
CA LEU A 88 16.57 11.75 -26.59
C LEU A 88 15.45 11.76 -27.63
N LEU A 89 14.78 10.62 -27.84
CA LEU A 89 13.64 10.52 -28.73
C LEU A 89 12.49 11.45 -28.32
N LEU A 90 12.18 11.54 -27.02
CA LEU A 90 11.14 12.43 -26.48
C LEU A 90 11.51 13.91 -26.57
N LEU A 91 12.79 14.26 -26.42
CA LEU A 91 13.26 15.63 -26.59
C LEU A 91 13.21 16.06 -28.05
N ASP A 92 13.54 15.18 -28.99
CA ASP A 92 13.41 15.46 -30.42
C ASP A 92 11.94 15.59 -30.84
N TYR A 93 11.08 14.72 -30.34
CA TYR A 93 9.62 14.89 -30.43
C TYR A 93 9.17 16.27 -29.92
N LEU A 94 9.63 16.68 -28.73
CA LEU A 94 9.23 17.95 -28.12
C LEU A 94 9.73 19.16 -28.94
N ARG A 95 10.97 19.09 -29.46
CA ARG A 95 11.53 20.13 -30.33
C ARG A 95 10.69 20.31 -31.58
N VAL A 96 10.26 19.21 -32.19
CA VAL A 96 9.40 19.22 -33.38
C VAL A 96 8.03 19.81 -33.05
N LEU A 97 7.43 19.41 -31.92
CA LEU A 97 6.16 19.95 -31.46
C LEU A 97 6.23 21.47 -31.20
N HIS A 98 7.33 21.93 -30.60
CA HIS A 98 7.53 23.32 -30.20
C HIS A 98 8.06 24.21 -31.34
N ALA A 99 8.53 23.63 -32.44
CA ALA A 99 8.81 24.36 -33.67
C ALA A 99 7.52 24.90 -34.35
N LEU A 100 6.35 24.48 -33.88
CA LEU A 100 5.08 25.11 -34.21
C LEU A 100 4.87 26.36 -33.34
N ASP A 101 4.93 27.53 -33.97
CA ASP A 101 4.72 28.83 -33.32
C ASP A 101 3.28 29.04 -32.82
N SER A 102 2.32 28.26 -33.32
CA SER A 102 0.91 28.35 -32.94
C SER A 102 0.54 27.33 -31.86
N LEU A 103 0.07 27.84 -30.72
CA LEU A 103 -0.45 27.04 -29.62
C LEU A 103 -1.65 26.16 -30.03
N ASP A 104 -2.52 26.66 -30.91
CA ASP A 104 -3.69 25.93 -31.40
C ASP A 104 -3.29 24.77 -32.30
N LEU A 105 -2.32 24.98 -33.20
CA LEU A 105 -1.79 23.92 -34.06
C LEU A 105 -1.07 22.86 -33.22
N ARG A 106 -0.30 23.28 -32.22
CA ARG A 106 0.35 22.38 -31.27
C ARG A 106 -0.65 21.52 -30.53
N SER A 107 -1.69 22.13 -29.96
CA SER A 107 -2.74 21.44 -29.21
C SER A 107 -3.52 20.46 -30.09
N SER A 108 -3.85 20.87 -31.33
CA SER A 108 -4.52 20.00 -32.29
C SER A 108 -3.66 18.79 -32.66
N LEU A 109 -2.36 18.99 -32.89
CA LEU A 109 -1.42 17.92 -33.23
C LEU A 109 -1.23 16.95 -32.05
N ALA A 110 -1.02 17.49 -30.85
CA ALA A 110 -0.88 16.70 -29.63
C ALA A 110 -2.13 15.83 -29.38
N GLN A 111 -3.33 16.35 -29.63
CA GLN A 111 -4.57 15.58 -29.51
C GLN A 111 -4.68 14.46 -30.55
N CYS A 112 -4.28 14.70 -31.80
CA CYS A 112 -4.22 13.67 -32.84
C CYS A 112 -3.25 12.54 -32.46
N ILE A 113 -2.06 12.89 -31.97
CA ILE A 113 -1.05 11.94 -31.49
C ILE A 113 -1.57 11.15 -30.30
N LYS A 114 -2.23 11.82 -29.35
CA LYS A 114 -2.83 11.17 -28.18
C LYS A 114 -3.85 10.12 -28.58
N TYR A 115 -4.67 10.39 -29.59
CA TYR A 115 -5.61 9.43 -30.15
C TYR A 115 -4.90 8.24 -30.80
N GLU A 116 -3.85 8.47 -31.59
CA GLU A 116 -3.08 7.37 -32.18
C GLU A 116 -2.40 6.50 -31.12
N ILE A 117 -1.82 7.10 -30.07
CA ILE A 117 -1.26 6.37 -28.93
C ILE A 117 -2.36 5.55 -28.23
N HIS A 118 -3.57 6.09 -28.09
CA HIS A 118 -4.68 5.36 -27.47
C HIS A 118 -5.06 4.09 -28.26
N GLU A 119 -5.32 4.21 -29.56
CA GLU A 119 -5.67 3.06 -30.42
C GLU A 119 -4.53 2.03 -30.47
N SER A 120 -3.31 2.52 -30.60
CA SER A 120 -2.08 1.73 -30.59
C SER A 120 -1.90 0.93 -29.30
N LEU A 121 -2.08 1.58 -28.15
CA LEU A 121 -1.97 0.91 -26.85
C LEU A 121 -3.12 -0.06 -26.64
N LYS A 122 -4.32 0.20 -27.17
CA LYS A 122 -5.43 -0.74 -27.12
C LYS A 122 -5.08 -2.04 -27.84
N GLU A 123 -4.47 -1.97 -29.02
CA GLU A 123 -4.01 -3.14 -29.78
C GLU A 123 -2.83 -3.85 -29.10
N LEU A 124 -1.83 -3.10 -28.63
CA LEU A 124 -0.61 -3.65 -28.03
C LEU A 124 -0.76 -4.08 -26.55
N SER A 125 -1.78 -3.58 -25.85
CA SER A 125 -1.98 -3.78 -24.41
C SER A 125 -1.90 -5.25 -24.05
N ARG A 126 -2.53 -6.12 -24.84
CA ARG A 126 -2.55 -7.56 -24.60
C ARG A 126 -1.15 -8.18 -24.61
N GLU A 127 -0.31 -7.80 -25.57
CA GLU A 127 1.04 -8.35 -25.74
C GLU A 127 2.03 -7.77 -24.73
N LEU A 128 1.95 -6.49 -24.44
CA LEU A 128 2.86 -5.78 -23.52
C LEU A 128 2.53 -6.08 -22.06
N VAL A 129 1.25 -6.21 -21.73
CA VAL A 129 0.80 -6.84 -20.48
C VAL A 129 1.50 -8.20 -20.37
N ASN A 130 1.36 -9.08 -21.37
CA ASN A 130 1.99 -10.40 -21.37
C ASN A 130 3.53 -10.44 -21.25
N ILE A 131 4.28 -9.39 -21.61
CA ILE A 131 5.76 -9.34 -21.40
C ILE A 131 6.05 -9.07 -19.96
N HIS A 132 5.52 -7.95 -19.49
CA HIS A 132 5.66 -7.51 -18.14
C HIS A 132 5.24 -8.61 -17.18
N LEU A 133 4.18 -9.30 -17.59
CA LEU A 133 3.62 -10.35 -16.83
C LEU A 133 4.72 -11.41 -16.43
N ARG A 134 5.62 -11.77 -17.36
CA ARG A 134 6.76 -12.72 -17.18
C ARG A 134 7.75 -12.35 -16.09
N LYS A 135 8.01 -11.06 -15.92
CA LYS A 135 9.10 -10.62 -15.05
C LYS A 135 8.80 -10.76 -13.57
N LEU A 136 7.54 -10.83 -13.20
CA LEU A 136 7.18 -10.72 -11.80
C LEU A 136 6.85 -12.02 -11.13
N SER A 137 6.37 -12.98 -11.90
CA SER A 137 6.41 -14.38 -11.49
C SER A 137 7.84 -14.79 -11.12
N ARG A 138 8.88 -14.23 -11.77
CA ARG A 138 10.30 -14.42 -11.41
C ARG A 138 10.70 -13.79 -10.05
N ILE A 139 10.08 -12.67 -9.65
CA ILE A 139 10.34 -11.96 -8.37
C ILE A 139 9.60 -12.63 -7.21
N ILE A 140 8.31 -12.96 -7.38
CA ILE A 140 7.48 -13.60 -6.35
C ILE A 140 8.04 -14.98 -5.97
N ARG A 141 8.63 -15.69 -6.95
CA ARG A 141 9.28 -17.01 -6.76
C ARG A 141 10.52 -16.99 -5.86
N GLN A 142 11.03 -15.82 -5.45
CA GLN A 142 12.14 -15.67 -4.51
C GLN A 142 11.69 -15.43 -3.05
N LEU A 143 10.39 -15.30 -2.78
CA LEU A 143 9.81 -15.01 -1.44
C LEU A 143 9.33 -16.30 -0.73
N LYS A 144 9.39 -16.39 0.63
CA LYS A 144 9.14 -17.63 1.43
C LYS A 144 7.66 -17.90 1.76
N GLU A 145 7.31 -19.17 2.05
CA GLU A 145 5.97 -19.85 2.09
C GLU A 145 4.77 -19.26 2.85
N ASN A 146 4.88 -18.20 3.65
CA ASN A 146 3.70 -17.68 4.36
C ASN A 146 3.01 -16.63 3.50
N GLU A 147 1.90 -16.95 2.83
CA GLU A 147 1.17 -16.09 1.88
C GLU A 147 0.97 -14.64 2.38
N LYS A 148 0.68 -14.44 3.67
CA LYS A 148 0.59 -13.12 4.32
C LYS A 148 1.94 -12.41 4.46
N ARG A 149 2.99 -13.18 4.77
CA ARG A 149 4.39 -12.73 4.84
C ARG A 149 4.97 -12.49 3.45
N SER A 150 4.70 -13.33 2.45
CA SER A 150 5.10 -13.15 1.06
C SER A 150 4.37 -11.97 0.44
N LEU A 151 3.08 -11.76 0.74
CA LEU A 151 2.34 -10.54 0.37
C LEU A 151 2.88 -9.30 1.07
N LYS A 152 3.29 -9.42 2.33
CA LYS A 152 3.93 -8.32 3.07
C LYS A 152 5.34 -8.04 2.55
N GLU A 153 6.14 -9.05 2.23
CA GLU A 153 7.49 -8.93 1.64
C GLU A 153 7.43 -8.45 0.19
N LEU A 154 6.43 -8.89 -0.58
CA LEU A 154 6.10 -8.40 -1.93
C LEU A 154 5.68 -6.94 -1.88
N ARG A 155 4.74 -6.59 -0.99
CA ARG A 155 4.32 -5.21 -0.74
C ARG A 155 5.47 -4.35 -0.24
N GLU A 156 6.31 -4.84 0.66
CA GLU A 156 7.49 -4.11 1.16
C GLU A 156 8.57 -3.96 0.08
N CYS A 157 8.75 -4.94 -0.81
CA CYS A 157 9.59 -4.80 -2.00
C CYS A 157 9.00 -3.76 -2.95
N LEU A 158 7.73 -3.86 -3.33
CA LEU A 158 7.03 -2.89 -4.19
C LEU A 158 7.09 -1.47 -3.58
N MET A 159 6.92 -1.33 -2.26
CA MET A 159 7.05 -0.07 -1.52
C MET A 159 8.49 0.44 -1.44
N LYS A 160 9.50 -0.45 -1.39
CA LYS A 160 10.93 -0.07 -1.51
C LYS A 160 11.27 0.39 -2.92
N LEU A 161 10.68 -0.22 -3.95
CA LEU A 161 10.80 0.27 -5.33
C LEU A 161 10.13 1.63 -5.49
N ALA A 162 9.04 1.90 -4.78
CA ALA A 162 8.34 3.20 -4.79
C ALA A 162 9.03 4.27 -3.91
N LYS A 163 9.84 3.89 -2.92
CA LYS A 163 10.53 4.81 -2.02
C LYS A 163 11.73 5.46 -2.73
N GLY A 164 11.59 6.72 -3.10
CA GLY A 164 12.65 7.52 -3.76
C GLY A 164 12.46 7.70 -5.26
N ILE A 165 11.43 7.09 -5.85
CA ILE A 165 10.97 7.45 -7.19
C ILE A 165 9.91 8.56 -7.01
N ASP A 166 10.04 9.69 -7.71
CA ASP A 166 8.89 10.59 -7.93
C ASP A 166 7.94 9.81 -8.86
N VAL A 167 7.15 8.89 -8.27
CA VAL A 167 6.24 7.95 -8.92
C VAL A 167 5.05 8.73 -9.49
N ARG A 168 5.31 9.60 -10.45
CA ARG A 168 4.35 9.82 -11.53
C ARG A 168 4.50 8.64 -12.48
N VAL A 169 4.10 7.46 -12.00
CA VAL A 169 4.09 6.25 -12.82
C VAL A 169 2.95 6.39 -13.80
N TYR A 170 3.35 6.58 -15.05
CA TYR A 170 2.46 6.65 -16.19
C TYR A 170 1.93 5.25 -16.45
N GLY A 171 0.75 4.93 -15.92
CA GLY A 171 -0.06 3.82 -16.41
C GLY A 171 -1.06 4.29 -17.47
N LEU A 172 -1.79 3.36 -18.09
CA LEU A 172 -2.88 3.72 -19.01
C LEU A 172 -4.07 4.27 -18.23
N LYS A 173 -4.45 5.53 -18.48
CA LYS A 173 -5.79 6.00 -18.12
C LYS A 173 -6.79 5.45 -19.15
N LEU A 174 -7.39 4.32 -18.85
CA LEU A 174 -8.42 3.68 -19.69
C LEU A 174 -9.77 4.35 -19.47
N ALA A 175 -10.52 4.59 -20.55
CA ALA A 175 -11.93 4.94 -20.44
C ALA A 175 -12.72 3.69 -20.02
N SER A 176 -13.89 3.86 -19.39
CA SER A 176 -14.69 2.75 -18.84
C SER A 176 -15.01 1.64 -19.85
N GLN A 177 -15.10 1.97 -21.13
CA GLN A 177 -15.35 1.06 -22.23
C GLN A 177 -14.14 0.15 -22.57
N ASP A 178 -12.92 0.57 -22.26
CA ASP A 178 -11.69 -0.19 -22.51
C ASP A 178 -11.22 -0.96 -21.25
N VAL A 179 -11.84 -0.70 -20.09
CA VAL A 179 -11.60 -1.43 -18.83
C VAL A 179 -12.13 -2.85 -18.90
N SER A 180 -13.34 -3.07 -19.45
CA SER A 180 -13.96 -4.40 -19.48
C SER A 180 -13.13 -5.46 -20.21
N PRO A 181 -12.62 -5.25 -21.44
CA PRO A 181 -11.84 -6.28 -22.14
C PRO A 181 -10.51 -6.63 -21.44
N LEU A 182 -9.92 -5.67 -20.74
CA LEU A 182 -8.64 -5.85 -20.04
C LEU A 182 -8.83 -6.50 -18.67
N VAL A 183 -9.85 -6.08 -17.91
CA VAL A 183 -10.28 -6.74 -16.67
C VAL A 183 -10.79 -8.15 -16.95
N GLU A 184 -11.41 -8.38 -18.10
CA GLU A 184 -11.84 -9.72 -18.52
C GLU A 184 -10.64 -10.58 -18.94
N ALA A 185 -9.65 -10.03 -19.65
CA ALA A 185 -8.43 -10.76 -20.00
C ALA A 185 -7.55 -11.09 -18.78
N ILE A 186 -7.41 -10.15 -17.84
CA ILE A 186 -6.69 -10.34 -16.58
C ILE A 186 -7.50 -11.20 -15.63
N GLY A 187 -8.79 -10.95 -15.50
CA GLY A 187 -9.72 -11.69 -14.64
C GLY A 187 -9.93 -13.13 -15.06
N LYS A 188 -9.85 -13.44 -16.36
CA LYS A 188 -9.84 -14.83 -16.84
C LYS A 188 -8.58 -15.58 -16.37
N ARG A 189 -7.41 -14.96 -16.44
CA ARG A 189 -6.12 -15.54 -15.98
C ARG A 189 -5.93 -15.54 -14.45
N VAL A 190 -6.42 -14.51 -13.76
CA VAL A 190 -6.44 -14.43 -12.30
C VAL A 190 -7.50 -15.38 -11.73
N GLY A 191 -8.63 -15.55 -12.41
CA GLY A 191 -9.63 -16.57 -12.08
C GLY A 191 -9.11 -18.00 -12.25
N GLU A 192 -8.23 -18.25 -13.21
CA GLU A 192 -7.51 -19.53 -13.33
C GLU A 192 -6.54 -19.77 -12.14
N LEU A 193 -5.91 -18.71 -11.61
CA LEU A 193 -5.05 -18.75 -10.41
C LEU A 193 -5.85 -18.74 -9.08
N PHE A 194 -7.07 -18.20 -9.09
CA PHE A 194 -7.97 -18.02 -7.96
C PHE A 194 -9.43 -18.33 -8.39
N PRO A 195 -9.84 -19.62 -8.48
CA PRO A 195 -11.08 -20.10 -9.14
C PRO A 195 -12.41 -19.58 -8.60
N ARG A 196 -12.40 -18.81 -7.53
CA ARG A 196 -13.58 -18.30 -6.83
C ARG A 196 -13.69 -16.78 -6.82
N MET A 197 -12.75 -16.06 -7.44
CA MET A 197 -12.83 -14.60 -7.55
C MET A 197 -13.65 -14.18 -8.77
N GLY A 198 -14.69 -13.38 -8.53
CA GLY A 198 -15.41 -12.71 -9.61
C GLY A 198 -14.57 -11.59 -10.24
N PRO A 199 -14.90 -11.10 -11.45
CA PRO A 199 -14.14 -10.04 -12.13
C PRO A 199 -13.94 -8.78 -11.28
N TYR A 200 -14.93 -8.44 -10.45
CA TYR A 200 -14.91 -7.29 -9.54
C TYR A 200 -13.96 -7.49 -8.34
N ASP A 201 -13.75 -8.74 -7.91
CA ASP A 201 -12.82 -9.07 -6.83
C ASP A 201 -11.37 -9.02 -7.32
N VAL A 202 -11.15 -9.34 -8.60
CA VAL A 202 -9.84 -9.23 -9.26
C VAL A 202 -9.38 -7.79 -9.33
N GLU A 203 -10.25 -6.85 -9.73
CA GLU A 203 -9.95 -5.42 -9.77
C GLU A 203 -9.54 -4.90 -8.38
N ARG A 204 -10.35 -5.21 -7.35
CA ARG A 204 -10.10 -4.81 -5.96
C ARG A 204 -8.85 -5.46 -5.37
N PHE A 205 -8.50 -6.66 -5.84
CA PHE A 205 -7.29 -7.40 -5.46
C PHE A 205 -6.03 -6.76 -6.05
N LEU A 206 -6.05 -6.45 -7.35
CA LEU A 206 -4.95 -5.76 -8.04
C LEU A 206 -4.71 -4.35 -7.45
N GLU A 207 -5.78 -3.67 -7.05
CA GLU A 207 -5.72 -2.36 -6.40
C GLU A 207 -5.05 -2.46 -5.02
N LYS A 208 -5.44 -3.47 -4.21
CA LYS A 208 -4.82 -3.76 -2.90
C LYS A 208 -3.34 -4.12 -2.99
N LEU A 209 -2.91 -4.69 -4.10
CA LEU A 209 -1.52 -5.02 -4.37
C LEU A 209 -0.70 -3.82 -4.91
N GLY A 210 -1.35 -2.67 -5.13
CA GLY A 210 -0.73 -1.48 -5.71
C GLY A 210 -0.40 -1.63 -7.19
N LEU A 211 -1.05 -2.59 -7.86
CA LEU A 211 -0.81 -2.96 -9.27
C LEU A 211 -1.80 -2.35 -10.21
N CYS A 212 -2.89 -1.86 -9.66
CA CYS A 212 -3.68 -0.86 -10.34
C CYS A 212 -4.03 0.30 -9.42
N ILE A 213 -4.28 1.46 -10.03
CA ILE A 213 -4.91 2.60 -9.37
C ILE A 213 -6.24 2.82 -10.08
N THR A 214 -7.36 2.68 -9.37
CA THR A 214 -8.66 3.09 -9.87
C THR A 214 -8.86 4.56 -9.52
N TRP A 215 -9.25 5.36 -10.51
CA TRP A 215 -9.72 6.72 -10.25
C TRP A 215 -11.08 6.93 -10.90
N SER A 216 -12.03 7.40 -10.10
CA SER A 216 -13.33 7.86 -10.55
C SER A 216 -13.31 9.38 -10.75
N TRP A 217 -13.52 9.84 -11.99
CA TRP A 217 -13.85 11.24 -12.25
C TRP A 217 -15.37 11.37 -12.43
N SER A 218 -16.01 12.28 -11.70
CA SER A 218 -17.41 12.63 -11.93
C SER A 218 -17.48 13.93 -12.71
N SER A 219 -18.02 13.87 -13.93
CA SER A 219 -18.67 15.02 -14.53
C SER A 219 -20.17 14.89 -14.24
N ARG A 220 -20.90 16.00 -14.15
CA ARG A 220 -22.29 16.08 -13.67
C ARG A 220 -23.31 15.15 -14.35
N ARG A 221 -22.94 14.34 -15.36
CA ARG A 221 -23.85 13.41 -16.05
C ARG A 221 -23.35 11.98 -16.27
N HIS A 222 -22.07 11.65 -16.12
CA HIS A 222 -21.60 10.28 -16.36
C HIS A 222 -20.47 9.84 -15.41
N TYR A 223 -20.56 8.58 -14.95
CA TYR A 223 -19.53 7.87 -14.19
C TYR A 223 -18.62 7.11 -15.14
N TYR A 224 -17.33 7.43 -15.15
CA TYR A 224 -16.34 6.67 -15.91
C TYR A 224 -15.27 6.11 -14.94
N PRO A 225 -15.31 4.82 -14.58
CA PRO A 225 -14.18 4.17 -13.92
C PRO A 225 -12.98 4.18 -14.87
N SER A 226 -11.85 4.71 -14.40
CA SER A 226 -10.56 4.59 -15.11
C SER A 226 -9.63 3.69 -14.29
N LEU A 227 -9.15 2.61 -14.91
CA LEU A 227 -8.26 1.63 -14.29
C LEU A 227 -6.83 1.81 -14.84
N LEU A 228 -5.88 2.12 -13.96
CA LEU A 228 -4.46 2.29 -14.27
C LEU A 228 -3.73 0.97 -14.00
N ILE A 229 -3.42 0.13 -15.00
CA ILE A 229 -2.74 -1.17 -14.76
C ILE A 229 -1.22 -1.02 -14.88
N LEU A 230 -0.49 -1.36 -13.82
CA LEU A 230 0.96 -1.52 -13.82
C LEU A 230 1.26 -2.87 -14.46
N PRO A 231 1.76 -2.90 -15.71
CA PRO A 231 1.65 -4.14 -16.46
C PRO A 231 2.64 -5.18 -15.97
N ALA A 232 3.65 -4.78 -15.18
CA ALA A 232 4.83 -5.51 -14.71
C ALA A 232 4.69 -6.96 -14.18
N MET A 233 3.52 -7.62 -14.07
CA MET A 233 3.22 -8.54 -12.94
C MET A 233 2.83 -10.06 -13.09
N PHE A 234 2.51 -10.69 -14.23
CA PHE A 234 1.88 -12.04 -14.33
C PHE A 234 2.16 -13.05 -15.52
N THR A 235 3.25 -13.84 -15.68
CA THR A 235 3.24 -15.02 -16.62
C THR A 235 3.98 -16.27 -16.09
N ASP A 236 4.34 -17.21 -16.97
CA ASP A 236 3.70 -18.51 -17.16
C ASP A 236 4.62 -19.68 -16.74
N ASP A 237 5.88 -19.41 -16.35
CA ASP A 237 6.77 -20.37 -15.64
C ASP A 237 6.31 -20.67 -14.20
N PHE A 238 5.18 -20.08 -13.83
CA PHE A 238 4.50 -20.27 -12.56
C PHE A 238 3.78 -21.63 -12.50
N LEU A 239 3.29 -22.16 -13.61
CA LEU A 239 2.44 -23.38 -13.58
C LEU A 239 3.23 -24.69 -13.53
N SER A 240 4.40 -24.78 -14.16
CA SER A 240 5.22 -26.01 -14.21
C SER A 240 6.02 -26.30 -12.94
N LEU A 241 5.91 -25.43 -11.92
CA LEU A 241 6.49 -25.64 -10.59
C LEU A 241 5.45 -25.99 -9.52
N LEU A 242 4.16 -25.97 -9.85
CA LEU A 242 3.05 -26.23 -8.93
C LEU A 242 2.78 -27.73 -8.68
N GLU A 243 3.40 -28.63 -9.44
CA GLU A 243 3.09 -30.06 -9.35
C GLU A 243 3.78 -30.77 -8.17
N GLY A 244 4.79 -30.15 -7.57
CA GLY A 244 5.58 -30.73 -6.49
C GLY A 244 5.23 -30.13 -5.12
N VAL A 245 5.09 -31.00 -4.13
CA VAL A 245 5.11 -30.71 -2.68
C VAL A 245 3.74 -30.55 -2.02
N GLN A 246 3.09 -31.71 -1.86
CA GLN A 246 2.13 -31.97 -0.80
C GLN A 246 2.79 -31.83 0.59
N LYS A 247 2.30 -30.91 1.45
CA LYS A 247 1.76 -31.18 2.82
C LYS A 247 1.47 -29.88 3.62
N PRO A 248 0.51 -29.88 4.57
CA PRO A 248 -0.08 -28.67 5.15
C PRO A 248 0.63 -28.10 6.39
N PHE A 249 0.38 -26.81 6.58
CA PHE A 249 0.73 -25.87 7.67
C PHE A 249 0.55 -26.34 9.12
N GLU A 250 1.43 -25.86 10.00
CA GLU A 250 1.16 -25.66 11.43
C GLU A 250 0.47 -24.29 11.67
N LYS A 251 -0.58 -24.29 12.52
CA LYS A 251 -1.30 -23.10 13.03
C LYS A 251 -0.35 -22.07 13.66
N LEU A 252 -0.63 -20.78 13.50
CA LEU A 252 -0.06 -19.70 14.34
C LEU A 252 -0.34 -20.06 15.81
N LYS A 253 0.71 -20.47 16.52
CA LYS A 253 0.61 -20.79 17.95
C LYS A 253 0.39 -19.48 18.72
N PRO A 254 -0.63 -19.38 19.60
CA PRO A 254 -0.60 -18.39 20.66
C PRO A 254 0.73 -18.54 21.42
N ILE A 255 1.35 -17.43 21.81
CA ILE A 255 2.57 -17.47 22.62
C ILE A 255 2.18 -18.15 23.94
N SER A 256 2.71 -19.34 24.17
CA SER A 256 2.38 -20.13 25.34
C SER A 256 3.00 -19.49 26.58
N TYR A 257 2.21 -18.75 27.36
CA TYR A 257 2.56 -18.30 28.70
C TYR A 257 2.60 -19.45 29.74
N LYS A 258 2.47 -20.72 29.31
CA LYS A 258 2.56 -21.89 30.20
C LYS A 258 3.97 -22.00 30.79
N GLY A 259 4.06 -21.98 32.11
CA GLY A 259 5.30 -22.21 32.87
C GLY A 259 6.05 -20.94 33.27
N ILE A 260 5.54 -19.75 32.95
CA ILE A 260 6.05 -18.49 33.52
C ILE A 260 5.40 -18.33 34.90
N GLU A 261 6.17 -18.19 35.98
CA GLU A 261 5.56 -17.84 37.27
C GLU A 261 4.80 -16.52 37.13
N PRO A 262 3.58 -16.39 37.67
CA PRO A 262 2.82 -15.15 37.60
C PRO A 262 3.50 -14.05 38.43
N SER A 263 4.51 -13.42 37.86
CA SER A 263 5.12 -12.21 38.38
C SER A 263 4.23 -11.01 38.06
N ARG A 264 4.44 -9.91 38.77
CA ARG A 264 3.82 -8.61 38.48
C ARG A 264 3.95 -8.22 36.99
N GLU A 265 4.98 -8.71 36.33
CA GLU A 265 5.39 -8.44 34.96
C GLU A 265 4.52 -9.12 33.91
N ILE A 266 3.63 -10.06 34.28
CA ILE A 266 2.79 -10.74 33.28
C ILE A 266 1.85 -9.76 32.57
N LEU A 267 1.26 -8.82 33.31
CA LEU A 267 0.37 -7.82 32.70
C LEU A 267 1.17 -6.86 31.81
N GLU A 268 2.37 -6.47 32.25
CA GLU A 268 3.28 -5.63 31.47
C GLU A 268 3.70 -6.32 30.17
N SER A 269 3.99 -7.61 30.24
CA SER A 269 4.35 -8.44 29.08
C SER A 269 3.19 -8.53 28.08
N ILE A 270 1.96 -8.79 28.57
CA ILE A 270 0.76 -8.84 27.73
C ILE A 270 0.54 -7.48 27.05
N VAL A 271 0.57 -6.37 27.81
CA VAL A 271 0.41 -5.02 27.26
C VAL A 271 1.50 -4.70 26.24
N ALA A 272 2.75 -5.09 26.52
CA ALA A 272 3.85 -4.88 25.61
C ALA A 272 3.66 -5.64 24.29
N ASP A 273 3.21 -6.89 24.35
CA ASP A 273 2.96 -7.70 23.16
C ASP A 273 1.75 -7.21 22.34
N VAL A 274 0.73 -6.68 23.00
CA VAL A 274 -0.38 -5.98 22.32
C VAL A 274 0.15 -4.75 21.57
N LEU A 275 0.95 -3.90 22.23
CA LEU A 275 1.51 -2.70 21.60
C LEU A 275 2.47 -3.06 20.45
N LYS A 276 3.30 -4.09 20.58
CA LYS A 276 4.13 -4.62 19.48
C LYS A 276 3.27 -5.09 18.30
N SER A 277 2.16 -5.78 18.57
CA SER A 277 1.21 -6.24 17.55
C SER A 277 0.49 -5.08 16.84
N LEU A 278 0.37 -3.93 17.51
CA LEU A 278 -0.10 -2.67 16.92
C LEU A 278 1.03 -1.85 16.23
N GLY A 279 2.25 -2.41 16.20
CA GLY A 279 3.40 -1.87 15.48
C GLY A 279 4.17 -0.79 16.23
N PHE A 280 4.12 -0.77 17.57
CA PHE A 280 4.99 0.06 18.39
C PHE A 280 6.32 -0.65 18.67
N GLN A 281 7.40 0.11 18.81
CA GLN A 281 8.59 -0.32 19.51
C GLN A 281 8.32 -0.18 21.01
N VAL A 282 8.53 -1.24 21.78
CA VAL A 282 8.10 -1.29 23.18
C VAL A 282 9.24 -1.71 24.09
N GLU A 283 9.36 -1.02 25.21
CA GLU A 283 10.26 -1.33 26.32
C GLU A 283 9.43 -1.43 27.61
N THR A 284 9.70 -2.44 28.43
CA THR A 284 9.07 -2.60 29.76
C THR A 284 10.00 -2.11 30.86
N ASN A 285 9.45 -1.67 31.99
CA ASN A 285 10.19 -1.19 33.16
C ASN A 285 11.25 -0.13 32.82
N LYS A 286 10.89 0.78 31.91
CA LYS A 286 11.82 1.78 31.37
C LYS A 286 11.94 2.96 32.32
N LYS A 287 13.16 3.29 32.74
CA LYS A 287 13.44 4.53 33.48
C LYS A 287 13.61 5.70 32.54
N LEU A 288 12.79 6.73 32.73
CA LEU A 288 12.78 7.94 31.91
C LEU A 288 13.12 9.16 32.75
N GLY A 289 13.90 10.08 32.17
CA GLY A 289 14.27 11.32 32.84
C GLY A 289 13.05 12.21 33.14
N ALA A 290 13.04 12.77 34.34
CA ALA A 290 12.06 13.72 34.82
C ALA A 290 12.61 15.15 34.85
N ARG A 291 11.73 16.14 34.75
CA ARG A 291 12.06 17.58 34.76
C ARG A 291 12.78 18.02 36.04
N GLY A 292 12.56 17.32 37.15
CA GLY A 292 13.16 17.59 38.46
C GLY A 292 14.52 16.93 38.74
N ARG A 293 15.28 16.49 37.71
CA ARG A 293 16.57 15.77 37.83
C ARG A 293 16.50 14.36 38.46
N GLY A 294 15.33 13.72 38.43
CA GLY A 294 15.15 12.31 38.80
C GLY A 294 14.80 11.41 37.61
N GLU A 295 14.58 10.14 37.87
CA GLU A 295 14.04 9.17 36.91
C GLU A 295 12.67 8.67 37.36
N ILE A 296 11.78 8.44 36.40
CA ILE A 296 10.48 7.82 36.60
C ILE A 296 10.49 6.50 35.85
N GLU A 297 10.31 5.40 36.58
CA GLU A 297 10.11 4.07 35.98
C GLU A 297 8.72 4.01 35.33
N VAL A 298 8.61 3.41 34.16
CA VAL A 298 7.35 3.24 33.43
C VAL A 298 7.17 1.77 33.12
N ASP A 299 6.03 1.21 33.56
CA ASP A 299 5.70 -0.21 33.41
C ASP A 299 5.83 -0.64 31.92
N VAL A 300 5.20 0.11 31.00
CA VAL A 300 5.36 -0.10 29.55
C VAL A 300 5.46 1.22 28.80
N TRP A 301 6.53 1.40 28.02
CA TRP A 301 6.77 2.55 27.15
C TRP A 301 6.76 2.14 25.68
N GLY A 302 5.79 2.63 24.94
CA GLY A 302 5.66 2.42 23.49
C GLY A 302 6.11 3.66 22.72
N SER A 303 6.83 3.47 21.60
CA SER A 303 7.11 4.54 20.66
C SER A 303 6.89 4.08 19.21
N LYS A 304 6.40 5.01 18.38
CA LYS A 304 6.19 4.77 16.95
C LYS A 304 6.50 6.04 16.18
N LEU A 305 7.28 5.91 15.11
CA LEU A 305 7.51 7.02 14.19
C LEU A 305 6.33 7.12 13.24
N ILE A 306 5.60 8.23 13.31
CA ILE A 306 4.49 8.55 12.41
C ILE A 306 4.94 9.75 11.57
N ASP A 307 5.27 9.47 10.32
CA ASP A 307 5.95 10.41 9.41
C ASP A 307 7.24 10.97 10.03
N THR A 308 7.26 12.23 10.46
CA THR A 308 8.41 12.86 11.13
C THR A 308 8.28 12.91 12.65
N THR A 309 7.11 12.59 13.21
CA THR A 309 6.82 12.77 14.64
C THR A 309 6.85 11.45 15.37
N ARG A 310 7.59 11.40 16.49
CA ARG A 310 7.58 10.22 17.36
C ARG A 310 6.38 10.28 18.30
N PHE A 311 5.44 9.38 18.10
CA PHE A 311 4.29 9.19 18.97
C PHE A 311 4.68 8.28 20.13
N TYR A 312 4.32 8.69 21.35
CA TYR A 312 4.67 7.99 22.59
C TYR A 312 3.43 7.52 23.32
N VAL A 313 3.49 6.28 23.80
CA VAL A 313 2.45 5.63 24.60
C VAL A 313 3.04 5.31 25.97
N TYR A 314 2.40 5.82 27.01
CA TYR A 314 2.64 5.45 28.40
C TYR A 314 1.56 4.47 28.82
N ALA A 315 1.93 3.31 29.34
CA ALA A 315 0.98 2.36 29.90
C ALA A 315 1.39 1.97 31.33
N SER A 316 0.44 2.12 32.25
CA SER A 316 0.56 1.76 33.66
C SER A 316 -0.27 0.50 33.94
N CYS A 317 0.36 -0.51 34.52
CA CYS A 317 -0.17 -1.87 34.68
C CYS A 317 -0.38 -2.19 36.17
N LYS A 318 -1.61 -2.09 36.65
CA LYS A 318 -1.95 -2.34 38.06
C LYS A 318 -2.56 -3.74 38.23
N ASN A 319 -1.70 -4.76 38.22
CA ASN A 319 -2.10 -6.15 38.42
C ASN A 319 -2.33 -6.52 39.90
N TRP A 320 -3.22 -5.80 40.58
CA TRP A 320 -3.43 -5.90 42.03
C TRP A 320 -4.67 -6.73 42.40
N ASN A 321 -4.66 -7.33 43.59
CA ASN A 321 -5.83 -8.03 44.13
C ASN A 321 -6.92 -7.03 44.58
N ARG A 322 -6.53 -5.84 45.05
CA ARG A 322 -7.45 -4.75 45.41
C ARG A 322 -7.79 -3.86 44.22
N GLU A 323 -8.87 -3.11 44.34
CA GLU A 323 -9.24 -2.08 43.36
C GLU A 323 -8.23 -0.92 43.41
N VAL A 324 -8.09 -0.23 42.28
CA VAL A 324 -7.25 0.97 42.18
C VAL A 324 -8.08 2.19 42.58
N ASP A 325 -7.57 2.94 43.56
CA ASP A 325 -8.19 4.14 44.09
C ASP A 325 -7.62 5.43 43.50
N ARG A 326 -8.34 6.53 43.70
CA ARG A 326 -7.98 7.86 43.19
C ARG A 326 -6.53 8.30 43.47
N PRO A 327 -5.94 8.11 44.67
CA PRO A 327 -4.57 8.54 44.91
C PRO A 327 -3.54 7.91 43.96
N VAL A 328 -3.80 6.69 43.50
CA VAL A 328 -2.94 6.02 42.50
C VAL A 328 -3.03 6.72 41.16
N ILE A 329 -4.22 7.17 40.78
CA ILE A 329 -4.43 7.91 39.53
C ILE A 329 -3.75 9.27 39.57
N ASP A 330 -3.91 9.99 40.69
CA ASP A 330 -3.28 11.30 40.89
C ASP A 330 -1.74 11.18 40.81
N GLU A 331 -1.16 10.12 41.39
CA GLU A 331 0.27 9.80 41.29
C GLU A 331 0.70 9.53 39.84
N GLU A 332 -0.01 8.65 39.15
CA GLU A 332 0.31 8.28 37.76
C GLU A 332 0.16 9.49 36.82
N PHE A 333 -0.87 10.31 37.00
CA PHE A 333 -1.04 11.55 36.25
C PHE A 333 0.13 12.50 36.49
N GLY A 334 0.47 12.74 37.76
CA GLY A 334 1.63 13.55 38.15
C GLY A 334 2.93 13.05 37.52
N ARG A 335 3.16 11.74 37.53
CA ARG A 335 4.32 11.10 36.87
C ARG A 335 4.36 11.41 35.38
N THR A 336 3.24 11.30 34.65
CA THR A 336 3.22 11.63 33.22
C THR A 336 3.57 13.08 32.90
N LEU A 337 3.22 14.02 33.79
CA LEU A 337 3.52 15.46 33.62
C LEU A 337 4.98 15.81 33.94
N GLN A 338 5.63 15.02 34.79
CA GLN A 338 7.03 15.23 35.18
C GLN A 338 8.02 14.65 34.18
N LEU A 339 7.61 13.78 33.26
CA LEU A 339 8.47 13.26 32.20
C LEU A 339 8.99 14.40 31.29
N ILE A 340 10.26 14.32 30.89
CA ILE A 340 10.83 15.22 29.87
C ILE A 340 10.07 15.04 28.54
N GLN A 341 9.81 13.79 28.19
CA GLN A 341 9.01 13.40 27.01
C GLN A 341 7.58 13.10 27.46
N ILE A 342 6.67 14.04 27.24
CA ILE A 342 5.26 13.85 27.60
C ILE A 342 4.65 12.80 26.64
N PRO A 343 3.97 11.77 27.17
CA PRO A 343 3.29 10.78 26.33
C PRO A 343 2.08 11.39 25.61
N HIS A 344 1.86 10.94 24.38
CA HIS A 344 0.70 11.37 23.57
C HIS A 344 -0.54 10.56 23.91
N LEU A 345 -0.36 9.32 24.37
CA LEU A 345 -1.41 8.44 24.84
C LEU A 345 -1.05 7.87 26.20
N LYS A 346 -1.99 7.96 27.14
CA LYS A 346 -1.86 7.39 28.48
C LYS A 346 -2.85 6.24 28.62
N ILE A 347 -2.38 5.08 29.01
CA ILE A 347 -3.20 3.87 29.20
C ILE A 347 -3.05 3.42 30.64
N LEU A 348 -4.16 3.07 31.27
CA LEU A 348 -4.18 2.44 32.57
C LEU A 348 -4.90 1.11 32.44
N VAL A 349 -4.19 0.03 32.75
CA VAL A 349 -4.74 -1.33 32.73
C VAL A 349 -4.75 -1.86 34.16
N ALA A 350 -5.93 -2.25 34.63
CA ALA A 350 -6.09 -2.76 36.00
C ALA A 350 -7.18 -3.82 36.05
N ARG A 351 -7.20 -4.61 37.14
CA ARG A 351 -8.31 -5.52 37.41
C ARG A 351 -9.64 -4.75 37.48
N LYS A 352 -9.69 -3.74 38.34
CA LYS A 352 -10.86 -2.90 38.59
C LYS A 352 -10.44 -1.59 39.25
N LEU A 353 -11.13 -0.50 38.94
CA LEU A 353 -10.99 0.81 39.57
C LEU A 353 -12.22 1.10 40.44
N THR A 354 -12.05 1.90 41.50
CA THR A 354 -13.21 2.52 42.13
C THR A 354 -13.80 3.59 41.23
N GLU A 355 -15.11 3.84 41.35
CA GLU A 355 -15.80 4.82 40.52
C GLU A 355 -15.16 6.23 40.55
N PRO A 356 -14.70 6.75 41.71
CA PRO A 356 -13.96 8.00 41.75
C PRO A 356 -12.63 7.95 40.99
N ALA A 357 -11.91 6.82 41.06
CA ALA A 357 -10.63 6.62 40.36
C ALA A 357 -10.83 6.55 38.84
N LYS A 358 -11.90 5.88 38.39
CA LYS A 358 -12.24 5.80 36.96
C LYS A 358 -12.60 7.17 36.38
N ASN A 359 -13.44 7.93 37.09
CA ASN A 359 -13.88 9.24 36.63
C ASN A 359 -12.72 10.25 36.55
N ILE A 360 -11.82 10.24 37.53
CA ILE A 360 -10.65 11.12 37.49
C ILE A 360 -9.65 10.68 36.41
N ALA A 361 -9.40 9.37 36.25
CA ALA A 361 -8.51 8.86 35.21
C ALA A 361 -8.95 9.28 33.81
N LEU A 362 -10.25 9.16 33.50
CA LEU A 362 -10.81 9.60 32.22
C LEU A 362 -10.67 11.11 32.04
N SER A 363 -10.94 11.90 33.09
CA SER A 363 -10.80 13.37 33.08
C SER A 363 -9.35 13.82 32.83
N ASP A 364 -8.39 13.05 33.35
CA ASP A 364 -6.95 13.27 33.22
C ASP A 364 -6.35 12.73 31.90
N GLY A 365 -7.23 12.20 31.02
CA GLY A 365 -6.88 11.74 29.68
C GLY A 365 -6.29 10.34 29.62
N PHE A 366 -6.51 9.51 30.63
CA PHE A 366 -6.20 8.08 30.54
C PHE A 366 -7.27 7.31 29.77
N ILE A 367 -6.82 6.37 28.94
CA ILE A 367 -7.63 5.27 28.46
C ILE A 367 -7.60 4.19 29.54
N VAL A 368 -8.75 3.93 30.14
CA VAL A 368 -8.90 2.94 31.23
C VAL A 368 -9.37 1.61 30.65
N ILE A 369 -8.64 0.53 30.93
CA ILE A 369 -9.01 -0.83 30.56
C ILE A 369 -9.13 -1.66 31.86
N GLU A 370 -10.38 -1.99 32.23
CA GLU A 370 -10.69 -2.86 33.36
C GLU A 370 -10.80 -4.31 32.90
N LEU A 371 -10.00 -5.20 33.49
CA LEU A 371 -9.94 -6.61 33.10
C LEU A 371 -11.01 -7.49 33.80
N GLY A 372 -11.60 -7.00 34.89
CA GLY A 372 -12.53 -7.75 35.75
C GLY A 372 -11.80 -8.70 36.72
N GLU A 373 -10.76 -9.38 36.23
CA GLU A 373 -9.93 -10.31 37.01
C GLU A 373 -8.43 -9.99 36.93
N LYS A 374 -7.65 -10.62 37.82
CA LYS A 374 -6.20 -10.42 37.89
C LYS A 374 -5.52 -11.16 36.74
N ALA A 375 -4.50 -10.54 36.12
CA ALA A 375 -3.70 -11.20 35.10
C ALA A 375 -2.84 -12.32 35.68
N SER A 376 -2.91 -13.47 35.04
CA SER A 376 -2.23 -14.73 35.35
C SER A 376 -1.92 -15.48 34.05
N THR A 377 -1.09 -16.54 34.13
CA THR A 377 -0.75 -17.32 32.93
C THR A 377 -1.95 -18.06 32.35
N SER A 378 -2.94 -18.41 33.18
CA SER A 378 -4.13 -19.13 32.74
C SER A 378 -5.10 -18.28 31.93
N ASN A 379 -5.14 -16.96 32.16
CA ASN A 379 -6.03 -16.03 31.45
C ASN A 379 -5.26 -15.02 30.57
N ALA A 380 -3.96 -15.21 30.37
CA ALA A 380 -3.11 -14.28 29.62
C ALA A 380 -3.60 -14.04 28.18
N GLU A 381 -4.07 -15.09 27.50
CA GLU A 381 -4.61 -14.98 26.14
C GLU A 381 -5.91 -14.16 26.12
N GLU A 382 -6.81 -14.38 27.07
CA GLU A 382 -8.06 -13.63 27.17
C GLU A 382 -7.79 -12.14 27.42
N ILE A 383 -6.89 -11.85 28.37
CA ILE A 383 -6.48 -10.48 28.69
C ILE A 383 -5.81 -9.82 27.49
N TYR A 384 -4.96 -10.54 26.76
CA TYR A 384 -4.38 -10.06 25.51
C TYR A 384 -5.47 -9.62 24.53
N GLN A 385 -6.50 -10.46 24.31
CA GLN A 385 -7.59 -10.14 23.39
C GLN A 385 -8.42 -8.94 23.86
N ILE A 386 -8.71 -8.83 25.17
CA ILE A 386 -9.44 -7.69 25.76
C ILE A 386 -8.70 -6.37 25.50
N ILE A 387 -7.40 -6.32 25.81
CA ILE A 387 -6.58 -5.13 25.66
C ILE A 387 -6.38 -4.81 24.17
N TYR A 388 -6.07 -5.82 23.35
CA TYR A 388 -5.91 -5.66 21.90
C TYR A 388 -7.17 -5.09 21.26
N LYS A 389 -8.35 -5.59 21.63
CA LYS A 389 -9.64 -5.10 21.12
C LYS A 389 -9.84 -3.63 21.48
N HIS A 390 -9.69 -3.26 22.76
CA HIS A 390 -9.87 -1.87 23.20
C HIS A 390 -8.93 -0.91 22.47
N LEU A 391 -7.64 -1.22 22.43
CA LEU A 391 -6.67 -0.34 21.80
C LEU A 391 -6.86 -0.27 20.28
N ARG A 392 -7.19 -1.40 19.63
CA ARG A 392 -7.54 -1.41 18.21
C ARG A 392 -8.74 -0.50 17.93
N GLU A 393 -9.79 -0.56 18.75
CA GLU A 393 -10.98 0.28 18.59
C GLU A 393 -10.64 1.77 18.75
N VAL A 394 -9.81 2.13 19.73
CA VAL A 394 -9.29 3.50 19.91
C VAL A 394 -8.53 3.97 18.66
N PHE A 395 -7.53 3.21 18.21
CA PHE A 395 -6.71 3.60 17.06
C PHE A 395 -7.51 3.63 15.75
N THR A 396 -8.52 2.78 15.62
CA THR A 396 -9.43 2.80 14.48
C THR A 396 -10.35 4.02 14.54
N GLY A 397 -10.89 4.35 15.71
CA GLY A 397 -11.83 5.46 15.90
C GLY A 397 -11.22 6.86 15.67
N ILE A 398 -9.89 6.99 15.78
CA ILE A 398 -9.17 8.24 15.45
C ILE A 398 -8.68 8.28 14.00
N ALA A 399 -8.81 7.18 13.24
CA ALA A 399 -8.42 7.14 11.84
C ALA A 399 -9.39 7.97 10.98
N PRO A 400 -8.98 8.46 9.80
CA PRO A 400 -9.87 9.11 8.84
C PRO A 400 -11.14 8.28 8.54
N PRO A 401 -12.30 8.93 8.29
CA PRO A 401 -13.58 8.25 8.08
C PRO A 401 -13.53 7.13 7.02
N GLU A 402 -12.71 7.28 5.99
CA GLU A 402 -12.51 6.27 4.95
C GLU A 402 -11.90 4.98 5.52
N LEU A 403 -10.90 5.10 6.40
CA LEU A 403 -10.29 3.95 7.09
C LEU A 403 -11.23 3.35 8.13
N GLN A 404 -12.03 4.16 8.81
CA GLN A 404 -13.08 3.67 9.71
C GLN A 404 -14.13 2.86 8.94
N ARG A 405 -14.57 3.33 7.76
CA ARG A 405 -15.51 2.62 6.90
C ARG A 405 -14.94 1.27 6.47
N ILE A 406 -13.68 1.23 6.04
CA ILE A 406 -13.00 -0.02 5.67
C ILE A 406 -12.90 -0.98 6.87
N ALA A 407 -12.58 -0.49 8.06
CA ALA A 407 -12.51 -1.31 9.26
C ALA A 407 -13.89 -1.89 9.65
N LYS A 408 -14.96 -1.09 9.49
CA LYS A 408 -16.34 -1.53 9.71
C LYS A 408 -16.77 -2.59 8.69
N GLU A 409 -16.55 -2.35 7.40
CA GLU A 409 -16.82 -3.32 6.33
C GLU A 409 -16.07 -4.65 6.56
N ALA A 410 -14.79 -4.57 6.97
CA ALA A 410 -14.01 -5.76 7.28
C ALA A 410 -14.55 -6.54 8.49
N LYS A 411 -15.07 -5.85 9.51
CA LYS A 411 -15.70 -6.47 10.68
C LYS A 411 -17.00 -7.17 10.29
N GLU A 412 -17.87 -6.51 9.53
CA GLU A 412 -19.13 -7.09 9.04
C GLU A 412 -18.88 -8.33 8.18
N ILE A 413 -17.87 -8.30 7.30
CA ILE A 413 -17.49 -9.48 6.50
C ILE A 413 -16.99 -10.61 7.40
N SER A 414 -16.15 -10.30 8.38
CA SER A 414 -15.63 -11.31 9.33
C SER A 414 -16.74 -11.97 10.14
N GLU A 415 -17.74 -11.20 10.58
CA GLU A 415 -18.89 -11.73 11.31
C GLU A 415 -19.76 -12.62 10.42
N ARG A 416 -20.01 -12.22 9.17
CA ARG A 416 -20.72 -13.05 8.19
C ARG A 416 -20.00 -14.37 7.91
N LEU A 417 -18.67 -14.33 7.75
CA LEU A 417 -17.87 -15.53 7.56
C LEU A 417 -17.92 -16.47 8.77
N LYS A 418 -17.96 -15.92 9.98
CA LYS A 418 -18.08 -16.71 11.20
C LYS A 418 -19.45 -17.39 11.30
N LEU A 419 -20.53 -16.66 11.00
CA LEU A 419 -21.88 -17.22 10.96
C LEU A 419 -21.99 -18.34 9.92
N LEU A 420 -21.45 -18.13 8.72
CA LEU A 420 -21.42 -19.17 7.69
C LEU A 420 -20.64 -20.41 8.12
N ALA A 421 -19.51 -20.24 8.82
CA ALA A 421 -18.74 -21.36 9.36
C ALA A 421 -19.54 -22.14 10.42
N GLU A 422 -20.22 -21.44 11.34
CA GLU A 422 -21.08 -22.06 12.37
C GLU A 422 -22.32 -22.74 11.77
N GLU A 423 -22.83 -22.27 10.63
CA GLU A 423 -23.93 -22.88 9.88
C GLU A 423 -23.47 -24.16 9.17
N ILE A 424 -22.30 -24.13 8.55
CA ILE A 424 -21.67 -25.30 7.92
C ILE A 424 -21.39 -26.38 8.97
N GLU A 425 -20.85 -26.02 10.15
CA GLU A 425 -20.62 -26.98 11.24
C GLU A 425 -21.92 -27.62 11.73
N ARG A 426 -23.01 -26.85 11.84
CA ARG A 426 -24.34 -27.37 12.21
C ARG A 426 -24.97 -28.27 11.15
N MET A 427 -24.71 -28.03 9.87
CA MET A 427 -25.16 -28.91 8.79
C MET A 427 -24.31 -30.19 8.68
N SER A 428 -23.11 -30.17 9.25
CA SER A 428 -22.15 -31.28 9.23
C SER A 428 -22.23 -32.16 10.49
N SER A 429 -23.05 -31.77 11.48
CA SER A 429 -23.33 -32.49 12.73
C SER A 429 -24.73 -33.10 12.65
#